data_AF-X0Z2G7-F1
#
_entry.id   AF-X0Z2G7-F1
#
_cell.length_a   1.000
_cell.length_b   1.000
_cell.length_c   1.000
_cell.angle_alpha   90.00
_cell.angle_beta   90.00
_cell.angle_gamma   90.00
#
_symmetry.space_group_name_H-M   'P 1'
#
loop_
_entity.id
_entity.type
_entity.pdbx_description
1 polymer ?
#
loop_
_entity_poly.entity_id
_entity_poly.type
_entity_poly.pdbx_seq_one_letter_code
_entity_poly.pdbx_strand_id
1 'polypeptide(L)'
;SLDWILHSFGEGITKHFLIPYNKKVWAYPLEELSVQWIGERVAVPDVNRVIENIRSGRDDCSWGPNNTFSFPLHGGTGAIWRALAGRLPQEKIHLNAELMSWDSKKKVVKFSNGMEQPYDYLISTIPVDRLLQSSSDTCPDDADSFVYSSSNVVGVGLKGTPPEKLRTKCWMYFPEDDNPFYRVTVFSNYSYNNVPEGEYWSLMGEVSESPKKPVDHNHLIESAIKGFNNTE
;
A
#
# COMPACT_ATOMS: atom_id res chain seq x y z
N SER A 1 -16.61 10.68 4.33
CA SER A 1 -16.86 9.22 4.25
C SER A 1 -17.50 8.57 5.45
N LEU A 2 -17.43 9.20 6.64
CA LEU A 2 -17.97 8.65 7.87
C LEU A 2 -19.48 8.35 7.82
N ASP A 3 -20.29 9.27 7.26
CA ASP A 3 -21.75 9.09 7.20
C ASP A 3 -22.15 7.83 6.42
N TRP A 4 -21.53 7.59 5.27
CA TRP A 4 -21.81 6.41 4.45
C TRP A 4 -21.47 5.11 5.21
N ILE A 5 -20.34 5.10 5.92
CA ILE A 5 -19.91 3.97 6.73
C ILE A 5 -20.91 3.70 7.86
N LEU A 6 -21.32 4.74 8.60
CA LEU A 6 -22.29 4.61 9.68
C LEU A 6 -23.64 4.07 9.17
N HIS A 7 -24.12 4.57 8.02
CA HIS A 7 -25.36 4.08 7.42
C HIS A 7 -25.26 2.63 6.94
N SER A 8 -24.09 2.20 6.45
CA SER A 8 -23.93 0.87 5.84
C SER A 8 -23.58 -0.22 6.86
N PHE A 9 -22.87 0.12 7.95
CA PHE A 9 -22.31 -0.85 8.91
C PHE A 9 -22.81 -0.68 10.34
N GLY A 10 -23.51 0.42 10.64
CA GLY A 10 -23.93 0.77 11.98
C GLY A 10 -22.78 1.17 12.90
N GLU A 11 -23.10 1.61 14.11
CA GLU A 11 -22.13 2.19 15.05
C GLU A 11 -21.08 1.18 15.54
N GLY A 12 -21.48 -0.08 15.77
CA GLY A 12 -20.60 -1.10 16.33
C GLY A 12 -19.39 -1.41 15.45
N ILE A 13 -19.63 -1.90 14.23
CA ILE A 13 -18.55 -2.23 13.27
C ILE A 13 -17.74 -0.97 12.94
N THR A 14 -18.43 0.16 12.80
CA THR A 14 -17.78 1.44 12.50
C THR A 14 -16.79 1.86 13.57
N LYS A 15 -17.19 1.78 14.85
CA LYS A 15 -16.37 2.14 16.00
C LYS A 15 -15.19 1.20 16.18
N HIS A 16 -15.41 -0.11 16.07
CA HIS A 16 -14.40 -1.11 16.43
C HIS A 16 -13.41 -1.43 15.31
N PHE A 17 -13.81 -1.28 14.05
CA PHE A 17 -12.95 -1.63 12.92
C PHE A 17 -12.79 -0.47 11.93
N LEU A 18 -13.88 0.03 11.35
CA LEU A 18 -13.76 0.87 10.15
C LEU A 18 -13.10 2.23 10.41
N ILE A 19 -13.46 2.94 11.48
CA ILE A 19 -12.80 4.21 11.85
C ILE A 19 -11.33 3.98 12.20
N PRO A 20 -10.98 3.16 13.22
CA PRO A 20 -9.59 3.05 13.66
C PRO A 20 -8.69 2.49 12.55
N TYR A 21 -9.16 1.49 11.81
CA TYR A 21 -8.42 0.93 10.68
C TYR A 21 -8.19 1.93 9.55
N ASN A 22 -9.23 2.63 9.05
CA ASN A 22 -9.06 3.57 7.95
C ASN A 22 -8.19 4.77 8.36
N LYS A 23 -8.27 5.23 9.60
CA LYS A 23 -7.36 6.26 10.12
C LYS A 23 -5.91 5.77 10.10
N LYS A 24 -5.65 4.51 10.46
CA LYS A 24 -4.32 3.89 10.40
C LYS A 24 -3.85 3.63 8.97
N VAL A 25 -4.72 3.30 8.02
CA VAL A 25 -4.33 3.06 6.62
C VAL A 25 -4.05 4.37 5.89
N TRP A 26 -5.00 5.30 5.95
CA TRP A 26 -4.97 6.49 5.10
C TRP A 26 -4.14 7.63 5.69
N ALA A 27 -3.84 7.59 6.98
CA ALA A 27 -3.16 8.68 7.70
C ALA A 27 -3.91 10.03 7.67
N TYR A 28 -5.21 10.04 7.35
CA TYR A 28 -6.07 11.23 7.37
C TYR A 28 -7.40 10.92 8.07
N PRO A 29 -8.08 11.95 8.63
CA PRO A 29 -9.44 11.82 9.14
C PRO A 29 -10.42 11.38 8.03
N LEU A 30 -11.37 10.50 8.36
CA LEU A 30 -12.33 9.95 7.39
C LEU A 30 -13.32 10.99 6.86
N GLU A 31 -13.48 12.09 7.58
CA GLU A 31 -14.29 13.26 7.23
C GLU A 31 -13.71 13.99 6.01
N GLU A 32 -12.39 13.90 5.82
CA GLU A 32 -11.68 14.56 4.72
C GLU A 32 -11.55 13.68 3.47
N LEU A 33 -11.84 12.38 3.58
CA LEU A 33 -11.81 11.46 2.45
C LEU A 33 -13.14 11.46 1.72
N SER A 34 -13.11 11.56 0.38
CA SER A 34 -14.29 11.40 -0.46
C SER A 34 -14.83 9.97 -0.39
N VAL A 35 -16.12 9.76 -0.69
CA VAL A 35 -16.77 8.43 -0.63
C VAL A 35 -16.75 7.67 -1.97
N GLN A 36 -16.44 8.36 -3.06
CA GLN A 36 -16.66 7.83 -4.41
C GLN A 36 -15.81 6.59 -4.74
N TRP A 37 -14.64 6.45 -4.12
CA TRP A 37 -13.74 5.30 -4.34
C TRP A 37 -14.13 4.04 -3.56
N ILE A 38 -15.10 4.13 -2.64
CA ILE A 38 -15.43 3.07 -1.69
C ILE A 38 -16.21 1.92 -2.36
N GLY A 39 -16.98 2.21 -3.41
CA GLY A 39 -17.91 1.26 -4.03
C GLY A 39 -17.29 -0.05 -4.54
N GLU A 40 -16.00 -0.04 -4.92
CA GLU A 40 -15.30 -1.24 -5.40
C GLU A 40 -14.45 -1.93 -4.31
N ARG A 41 -14.25 -1.28 -3.15
CA ARG A 41 -13.27 -1.71 -2.14
C ARG A 41 -13.87 -2.22 -0.84
N VAL A 42 -15.14 -1.93 -0.58
CA VAL A 42 -15.78 -2.23 0.71
C VAL A 42 -16.98 -3.15 0.52
N ALA A 43 -16.92 -4.33 1.14
CA ALA A 43 -18.02 -5.29 1.15
C ALA A 43 -19.17 -4.75 2.00
N VAL A 44 -20.33 -4.49 1.38
CA VAL A 44 -21.53 -4.12 2.12
C VAL A 44 -22.08 -5.38 2.83
N PRO A 45 -22.34 -5.35 4.14
CA PRO A 45 -22.76 -6.53 4.88
C PRO A 45 -24.21 -6.88 4.56
N ASP A 46 -24.49 -8.17 4.40
CA ASP A 46 -25.85 -8.70 4.42
C ASP A 46 -26.22 -9.08 5.86
N VAL A 47 -27.14 -8.32 6.45
CA VAL A 47 -27.54 -8.49 7.86
C VAL A 47 -28.07 -9.89 8.15
N ASN A 48 -28.85 -10.49 7.24
CA ASN A 48 -29.39 -11.84 7.45
C ASN A 48 -28.27 -12.87 7.42
N ARG A 49 -27.32 -12.71 6.49
CA ARG A 49 -26.14 -13.57 6.41
C ARG A 49 -25.26 -13.44 7.65
N VAL A 50 -25.06 -12.22 8.17
CA VAL A 50 -24.32 -11.98 9.42
C VAL A 50 -24.98 -12.70 10.61
N ILE A 51 -26.31 -12.58 10.75
CA ILE A 51 -27.05 -13.26 11.83
C ILE A 51 -26.91 -14.78 11.71
N GLU A 52 -27.00 -15.34 10.51
CA GLU A 52 -26.87 -16.78 10.29
C GLU A 52 -25.45 -17.28 10.57
N ASN A 53 -24.43 -16.52 10.16
CA ASN A 53 -23.03 -16.83 10.46
C ASN A 53 -22.77 -16.85 11.97
N ILE A 54 -23.33 -15.88 12.72
CA ILE A 54 -23.24 -15.86 14.19
C ILE A 54 -23.90 -17.10 14.81
N ARG A 55 -25.12 -17.46 14.36
CA ARG A 55 -25.85 -18.62 14.89
C ARG A 55 -25.15 -19.94 14.59
N SER A 56 -24.56 -20.06 13.41
CA SER A 56 -23.93 -21.29 12.94
C SER A 56 -22.42 -21.38 13.24
N GLY A 57 -21.82 -20.33 13.82
CA GLY A 57 -20.38 -20.26 14.08
C GLY A 57 -19.55 -20.38 12.80
N ARG A 58 -20.04 -19.83 11.69
CA ARG A 58 -19.46 -20.02 10.35
C ARG A 58 -18.71 -18.78 9.89
N ASP A 59 -17.48 -18.97 9.42
CA ASP A 59 -16.70 -17.93 8.78
C ASP A 59 -17.19 -17.61 7.35
N ASP A 60 -17.03 -16.36 6.94
CA ASP A 60 -17.35 -15.88 5.59
C ASP A 60 -16.05 -15.56 4.81
N CYS A 61 -15.47 -16.57 4.17
CA CYS A 61 -14.08 -16.51 3.68
C CYS A 61 -13.91 -16.17 2.19
N SER A 62 -15.00 -15.92 1.43
CA SER A 62 -14.94 -15.97 -0.04
C SER A 62 -15.08 -14.63 -0.77
N TRP A 63 -14.98 -13.50 -0.07
CA TRP A 63 -15.21 -12.19 -0.67
C TRP A 63 -13.93 -11.54 -1.23
N GLY A 64 -14.06 -10.94 -2.41
CA GLY A 64 -13.07 -10.05 -3.02
C GLY A 64 -12.37 -10.64 -4.26
N PRO A 65 -11.89 -9.78 -5.18
CA PRO A 65 -11.24 -10.20 -6.43
C PRO A 65 -9.88 -10.89 -6.21
N ASN A 66 -9.34 -10.78 -4.98
CA ASN A 66 -8.05 -11.33 -4.58
C ASN A 66 -8.20 -12.57 -3.68
N ASN A 67 -9.36 -13.24 -3.71
CA ASN A 67 -9.57 -14.48 -2.94
C ASN A 67 -8.63 -15.62 -3.38
N THR A 68 -8.11 -15.53 -4.59
CA THR A 68 -6.98 -16.31 -5.11
C THR A 68 -6.03 -15.36 -5.82
N PHE A 69 -4.73 -15.59 -5.69
CA PHE A 69 -3.71 -14.79 -6.37
C PHE A 69 -2.46 -15.62 -6.63
N SER A 70 -1.66 -15.20 -7.62
CA SER A 70 -0.36 -15.81 -7.91
C SER A 70 0.77 -14.90 -7.46
N PHE A 71 1.83 -15.49 -6.92
CA PHE A 71 3.04 -14.78 -6.52
C PHE A 71 4.28 -15.42 -7.18
N PRO A 72 5.26 -14.63 -7.66
CA PRO A 72 6.47 -15.19 -8.27
C PRO A 72 7.26 -16.06 -7.31
N LEU A 73 7.69 -17.24 -7.78
CA LEU A 73 8.49 -18.16 -6.97
C LEU A 73 9.84 -17.54 -6.57
N HIS A 74 10.43 -16.65 -7.38
CA HIS A 74 11.70 -15.99 -7.08
C HIS A 74 11.64 -14.49 -7.37
N GLY A 75 12.38 -13.70 -6.59
CA GLY A 75 12.62 -12.27 -6.82
C GLY A 75 11.47 -11.33 -6.47
N GLY A 76 10.40 -11.85 -5.85
CA GLY A 76 9.20 -11.12 -5.45
C GLY A 76 8.46 -10.49 -6.62
N THR A 77 7.52 -9.59 -6.33
CA THR A 77 6.74 -8.86 -7.34
C THR A 77 7.64 -8.11 -8.35
N GLY A 78 8.82 -7.65 -7.92
CA GLY A 78 9.78 -6.98 -8.80
C GLY A 78 10.32 -7.87 -9.93
N ALA A 79 10.25 -9.20 -9.80
CA ALA A 79 10.67 -10.12 -10.87
C ALA A 79 9.79 -9.99 -12.12
N ILE A 80 8.50 -9.70 -11.96
CA ILE A 80 7.56 -9.51 -13.07
C ILE A 80 8.03 -8.33 -13.94
N TRP A 81 8.31 -7.20 -13.30
CA TRP A 81 8.72 -5.98 -13.99
C TRP A 81 10.13 -6.08 -14.58
N ARG A 82 11.07 -6.73 -13.89
CA ARG A 82 12.40 -7.02 -14.46
C ARG A 82 12.31 -7.93 -15.68
N ALA A 83 11.48 -8.97 -15.63
CA ALA A 83 11.27 -9.87 -16.76
C ALA A 83 10.62 -9.16 -17.95
N LEU A 84 9.65 -8.27 -17.71
CA LEU A 84 9.05 -7.44 -18.75
C LEU A 84 10.09 -6.48 -19.36
N ALA A 85 10.82 -5.74 -18.52
CA ALA A 85 11.85 -4.81 -18.96
C ALA A 85 12.92 -5.51 -19.80
N GLY A 86 13.33 -6.72 -19.43
CA GLY A 86 14.30 -7.53 -20.19
C GLY A 86 13.82 -8.00 -21.56
N ARG A 87 12.51 -7.89 -21.86
CA ARG A 87 11.93 -8.22 -23.18
C ARG A 87 11.78 -6.99 -24.09
N LEU A 88 12.01 -5.79 -23.57
CA LEU A 88 11.92 -4.56 -24.33
C LEU A 88 13.30 -4.21 -24.93
N PRO A 89 13.36 -3.36 -25.98
CA PRO A 89 14.64 -2.90 -26.53
C PRO A 89 15.42 -2.10 -25.49
N GLN A 90 16.58 -2.62 -25.07
CA GLN A 90 17.32 -2.09 -23.91
C GLN A 90 17.85 -0.67 -24.16
N GLU A 91 18.18 -0.35 -25.40
CA GLU A 91 18.63 0.98 -25.83
C GLU A 91 17.56 2.07 -25.66
N LYS A 92 16.30 1.69 -25.47
CA LYS A 92 15.18 2.61 -25.20
C LYS A 92 14.86 2.76 -23.71
N ILE A 93 15.56 2.04 -22.83
CA ILE A 93 15.37 2.10 -21.38
C ILE A 93 16.54 2.85 -20.77
N HIS A 94 16.28 4.08 -20.35
CA HIS A 94 17.28 4.93 -19.70
C HIS A 94 17.07 4.92 -18.19
N LEU A 95 17.96 4.24 -17.47
CA LEU A 95 18.03 4.29 -16.01
C LEU A 95 18.95 5.43 -15.57
N ASN A 96 18.83 5.87 -14.31
CA ASN A 96 19.57 7.02 -13.78
C ASN A 96 19.33 8.31 -14.59
N ALA A 97 18.11 8.47 -15.11
CA ALA A 97 17.67 9.61 -15.90
C ALA A 97 16.43 10.22 -15.21
N GLU A 98 16.67 10.97 -14.14
CA GLU A 98 15.59 11.67 -13.44
C GLU A 98 15.16 12.90 -14.24
N LEU A 99 13.84 13.10 -14.41
CA LEU A 99 13.31 14.27 -15.11
C LEU A 99 13.60 15.54 -14.29
N MET A 100 14.38 16.46 -14.85
CA MET A 100 14.68 17.75 -14.23
C MET A 100 13.72 18.83 -14.68
N SER A 101 13.40 18.86 -15.99
CA SER A 101 12.39 19.76 -16.51
C SER A 101 11.77 19.28 -17.81
N TRP A 102 10.59 19.80 -18.13
CA TRP A 102 9.94 19.62 -19.41
C TRP A 102 9.30 20.93 -19.89
N ASP A 103 9.14 21.09 -21.20
CA ASP A 103 8.57 22.29 -21.83
C ASP A 103 7.52 21.85 -22.86
N SER A 104 6.24 22.14 -22.61
CA SER A 104 5.15 21.69 -23.48
C SER A 104 5.12 22.40 -24.84
N LYS A 105 5.63 23.64 -24.90
CA LYS A 105 5.63 24.46 -26.10
C LYS A 105 6.76 24.06 -27.04
N LYS A 106 7.95 23.86 -26.50
CA LYS A 106 9.12 23.37 -27.26
C LYS A 106 9.09 21.85 -27.47
N LYS A 107 8.28 21.15 -26.67
CA LYS A 107 8.17 19.70 -26.61
C LYS A 107 9.51 19.02 -26.36
N VAL A 108 10.17 19.40 -25.28
CA VAL A 108 11.49 18.87 -24.88
C VAL A 108 11.47 18.49 -23.41
N VAL A 109 12.14 17.38 -23.08
CA VAL A 109 12.44 16.94 -21.70
C VAL A 109 13.94 16.98 -21.43
N LYS A 110 14.32 17.33 -20.20
CA LYS A 110 15.71 17.38 -19.73
C LYS A 110 15.88 16.49 -18.50
N PHE A 111 16.96 15.73 -18.47
CA PHE A 111 17.23 14.76 -17.42
C PHE A 111 18.49 15.09 -16.61
N SER A 112 18.59 14.52 -15.41
CA SER A 112 19.69 14.77 -14.46
C SER A 112 21.05 14.30 -14.97
N ASN A 113 21.07 13.35 -15.89
CA ASN A 113 22.28 12.85 -16.56
C ASN A 113 22.72 13.73 -17.76
N GLY A 114 22.07 14.87 -17.98
CA GLY A 114 22.37 15.80 -19.09
C GLY A 114 21.70 15.46 -20.41
N MET A 115 20.94 14.36 -20.50
CA MET A 115 20.16 14.05 -21.70
C MET A 115 19.06 15.09 -21.92
N GLU A 116 18.89 15.50 -23.17
CA GLU A 116 17.79 16.34 -23.63
C GLU A 116 17.14 15.65 -24.83
N GLN A 117 15.81 15.45 -24.78
CA GLN A 117 15.08 14.72 -25.82
C GLN A 117 13.83 15.48 -26.27
N PRO A 118 13.63 15.68 -27.59
CA PRO A 118 12.36 16.15 -28.12
C PRO A 118 11.31 15.04 -28.07
N TYR A 119 10.03 15.42 -28.02
CA TYR A 119 8.91 14.47 -28.07
C TYR A 119 7.76 14.99 -28.93
N ASP A 120 6.97 14.08 -29.49
CA ASP A 120 5.68 14.43 -30.11
C ASP A 120 4.54 14.34 -29.09
N TYR A 121 4.57 13.25 -28.31
CA TYR A 121 3.65 12.90 -27.25
C TYR A 121 4.43 12.52 -25.99
N LEU A 122 3.99 13.01 -24.84
CA LEU A 122 4.56 12.68 -23.54
C LEU A 122 3.58 11.81 -22.75
N ILE A 123 3.96 10.57 -22.46
CA ILE A 123 3.23 9.69 -21.54
C ILE A 123 3.99 9.73 -20.22
N SER A 124 3.43 10.40 -19.22
CA SER A 124 4.04 10.51 -17.90
C SER A 124 3.31 9.63 -16.89
N THR A 125 4.09 8.90 -16.09
CA THR A 125 3.63 8.16 -14.91
C THR A 125 4.22 8.73 -13.62
N ILE A 126 4.86 9.91 -13.70
CA ILE A 126 5.37 10.64 -12.54
C ILE A 126 4.18 11.18 -11.73
N PRO A 127 4.25 11.25 -10.39
CA PRO A 127 3.25 11.94 -9.58
C PRO A 127 2.94 13.33 -10.15
N VAL A 128 1.66 13.65 -10.28
CA VAL A 128 1.20 14.83 -11.03
C VAL A 128 1.72 16.14 -10.41
N ASP A 129 1.77 16.22 -9.08
CA ASP A 129 2.36 17.32 -8.32
C ASP A 129 3.83 17.55 -8.72
N ARG A 130 4.63 16.47 -8.77
CA ARG A 130 6.05 16.52 -9.17
C ARG A 130 6.24 16.84 -10.65
N LEU A 131 5.37 16.32 -11.51
CA LEU A 131 5.38 16.63 -12.93
C LEU A 131 5.08 18.12 -13.17
N LEU A 132 4.09 18.68 -12.47
CA LEU A 132 3.76 20.10 -12.56
C LEU A 132 4.90 20.99 -12.03
N GLN A 133 5.53 20.62 -10.91
CA GLN A 133 6.69 21.33 -10.35
C GLN A 133 7.92 21.35 -11.27
N SER A 134 8.09 20.32 -12.12
CA SER A 134 9.18 20.25 -13.11
C SER A 134 8.82 20.88 -14.46
N SER A 135 7.63 21.46 -14.59
CA SER A 135 7.24 22.14 -15.82
C SER A 135 7.95 23.48 -15.98
N SER A 136 8.39 23.77 -17.20
CA SER A 136 8.88 25.11 -17.59
C SER A 136 7.72 26.05 -17.95
N ASP A 137 6.48 25.53 -18.01
CA ASP A 137 5.27 26.31 -18.22
C ASP A 137 4.72 26.89 -16.91
N THR A 138 3.72 27.77 -17.01
CA THR A 138 3.00 28.27 -15.84
C THR A 138 2.31 27.09 -15.15
N CYS A 139 2.76 26.77 -13.94
CA CYS A 139 2.13 25.75 -13.09
C CYS A 139 0.72 26.23 -12.68
N PRO A 140 -0.31 25.38 -12.71
CA PRO A 140 -1.60 25.70 -12.12
C PRO A 140 -1.44 26.02 -10.62
N ASP A 141 -2.19 27.02 -10.14
CA ASP A 141 -2.11 27.48 -8.74
C ASP A 141 -2.41 26.37 -7.70
N ASP A 142 -3.11 25.30 -8.11
CA ASP A 142 -3.58 24.22 -7.24
C ASP A 142 -2.65 23.00 -7.19
N ALA A 143 -1.43 23.05 -7.73
CA ALA A 143 -0.53 21.88 -7.72
C ALA A 143 -0.17 21.38 -6.31
N ASP A 144 -0.23 22.24 -5.30
CA ASP A 144 0.02 21.89 -3.89
C ASP A 144 -1.22 21.36 -3.16
N SER A 145 -2.39 21.29 -3.82
CA SER A 145 -3.64 20.80 -3.22
C SER A 145 -3.72 19.28 -3.13
N PHE A 146 -2.86 18.54 -3.86
CA PHE A 146 -2.87 17.09 -3.86
C PHE A 146 -2.36 16.53 -2.53
N VAL A 147 -3.21 15.79 -1.84
CA VAL A 147 -2.86 15.09 -0.60
C VAL A 147 -2.44 13.65 -0.89
N TYR A 148 -1.45 13.17 -0.14
CA TYR A 148 -0.98 11.79 -0.21
C TYR A 148 -0.51 11.34 1.19
N SER A 149 -0.37 10.03 1.37
CA SER A 149 0.30 9.45 2.52
C SER A 149 1.57 8.74 2.08
N SER A 150 2.61 8.86 2.90
CA SER A 150 3.82 8.05 2.79
C SER A 150 3.56 6.68 3.41
N SER A 151 4.25 5.65 2.92
CA SER A 151 4.18 4.30 3.47
C SER A 151 5.58 3.86 3.89
N ASN A 152 5.73 3.57 5.18
CA ASN A 152 6.94 3.01 5.75
C ASN A 152 6.78 1.48 5.81
N VAL A 153 7.69 0.76 5.15
CA VAL A 153 7.68 -0.70 5.09
C VAL A 153 8.77 -1.25 6.02
N VAL A 154 8.35 -2.02 7.02
CA VAL A 154 9.25 -2.65 8.01
C VAL A 154 9.27 -4.15 7.79
N GLY A 155 10.41 -4.67 7.35
CA GLY A 155 10.64 -6.11 7.21
C GLY A 155 11.38 -6.68 8.41
N VAL A 156 10.88 -7.79 8.97
CA VAL A 156 11.55 -8.54 10.04
C VAL A 156 11.75 -9.98 9.60
N GLY A 157 13.00 -10.42 9.62
CA GLY A 157 13.39 -11.83 9.44
C GLY A 157 13.50 -12.53 10.78
N LEU A 158 12.93 -13.73 10.86
CA LEU A 158 12.81 -14.51 12.10
C LEU A 158 13.36 -15.91 11.87
N LYS A 159 14.03 -16.47 12.89
CA LYS A 159 14.48 -17.87 12.89
C LYS A 159 13.32 -18.82 13.20
N GLY A 160 13.40 -20.03 12.69
CA GLY A 160 12.40 -21.08 12.84
C GLY A 160 11.31 -21.01 11.78
N THR A 161 10.15 -21.56 12.12
CA THR A 161 8.95 -21.54 11.26
C THR A 161 7.88 -20.62 11.84
N PRO A 162 6.95 -20.09 11.01
CA PRO A 162 5.81 -19.34 11.52
C PRO A 162 5.01 -20.16 12.54
N PRO A 163 4.49 -19.54 13.61
CA PRO A 163 3.54 -20.18 14.52
C PRO A 163 2.34 -20.75 13.77
N GLU A 164 1.71 -21.82 14.29
CA GLU A 164 0.60 -22.53 13.61
C GLU A 164 -0.50 -21.57 13.14
N LYS A 165 -0.89 -20.61 13.98
CA LYS A 165 -1.90 -19.58 13.66
C LYS A 165 -1.57 -18.74 12.42
N LEU A 166 -0.29 -18.62 12.04
CA LEU A 166 0.17 -17.79 10.92
C LEU A 166 0.53 -18.59 9.66
N ARG A 167 0.62 -19.92 9.74
CA ARG A 167 1.17 -20.75 8.64
C ARG A 167 0.43 -20.64 7.32
N THR A 168 -0.88 -20.37 7.35
CA THR A 168 -1.72 -20.23 6.16
C THR A 168 -2.18 -18.80 5.90
N LYS A 169 -1.82 -17.85 6.79
CA LYS A 169 -2.23 -16.45 6.65
C LYS A 169 -1.40 -15.76 5.56
N CYS A 170 -2.06 -14.95 4.75
CA CYS A 170 -1.41 -14.11 3.75
C CYS A 170 -1.04 -12.75 4.38
N TRP A 171 -2.06 -11.94 4.65
CA TRP A 171 -1.94 -10.68 5.37
C TRP A 171 -3.00 -10.58 6.46
N MET A 172 -2.76 -9.68 7.41
CA MET A 172 -3.61 -9.40 8.57
C MET A 172 -3.77 -7.89 8.71
N TYR A 173 -4.91 -7.48 9.26
CA TYR A 173 -5.27 -6.08 9.49
C TYR A 173 -5.33 -5.79 10.98
N PHE A 174 -4.84 -4.61 11.38
CA PHE A 174 -4.69 -4.23 12.78
C PHE A 174 -5.33 -2.87 13.04
N PRO A 175 -6.63 -2.82 13.40
CA PRO A 175 -7.29 -1.57 13.76
C PRO A 175 -6.77 -0.97 15.08
N GLU A 176 -6.31 -1.80 16.01
CA GLU A 176 -5.91 -1.39 17.37
C GLU A 176 -4.72 -0.43 17.38
N ASP A 177 -4.61 0.40 18.42
CA ASP A 177 -3.57 1.43 18.57
C ASP A 177 -2.30 0.96 19.32
N ASP A 178 -2.29 -0.29 19.78
CA ASP A 178 -1.15 -0.94 20.44
C ASP A 178 -0.03 -1.38 19.49
N ASN A 179 -0.20 -1.13 18.19
CA ASN A 179 0.76 -1.42 17.13
C ASN A 179 0.74 -0.31 16.05
N PRO A 180 1.89 -0.01 15.41
CA PRO A 180 1.96 1.11 14.47
C PRO A 180 1.45 0.77 13.06
N PHE A 181 1.46 -0.51 12.68
CA PHE A 181 1.14 -0.96 11.32
C PHE A 181 -0.36 -1.10 11.11
N TYR A 182 -0.84 -0.79 9.91
CA TYR A 182 -2.22 -1.10 9.54
C TYR A 182 -2.34 -2.51 8.97
N ARG A 183 -1.28 -3.02 8.34
CA ARG A 183 -1.24 -4.34 7.72
C ARG A 183 0.10 -5.03 8.00
N VAL A 184 0.03 -6.34 8.23
CA VAL A 184 1.20 -7.22 8.28
C VAL A 184 1.01 -8.36 7.31
N THR A 185 2.03 -8.65 6.52
CA THR A 185 2.09 -9.78 5.59
C THR A 185 3.08 -10.81 6.11
N VAL A 186 2.70 -12.10 6.12
CA VAL A 186 3.64 -13.20 6.33
C VAL A 186 4.35 -13.48 5.01
N PHE A 187 5.34 -12.66 4.68
CA PHE A 187 5.87 -12.57 3.32
C PHE A 187 6.58 -13.85 2.86
N SER A 188 7.10 -14.64 3.80
CA SER A 188 7.65 -15.99 3.56
C SER A 188 6.59 -17.02 3.12
N ASN A 189 5.30 -16.80 3.40
CA ASN A 189 4.23 -17.71 2.94
C ASN A 189 3.96 -17.58 1.44
N TYR A 190 4.35 -16.46 0.82
CA TYR A 190 4.12 -16.25 -0.62
C TYR A 190 5.11 -17.00 -1.49
N SER A 191 6.33 -17.18 -0.99
CA SER A 191 7.34 -18.04 -1.59
C SER A 191 8.38 -18.37 -0.53
N TYR A 192 8.77 -19.64 -0.46
CA TYR A 192 9.87 -20.09 0.40
C TYR A 192 11.22 -19.46 0.00
N ASN A 193 11.35 -18.93 -1.24
CA ASN A 193 12.55 -18.22 -1.68
C ASN A 193 12.57 -16.73 -1.29
N ASN A 194 11.56 -16.24 -0.56
CA ASN A 194 11.57 -14.88 0.00
C ASN A 194 12.41 -14.77 1.29
N VAL A 195 12.95 -15.89 1.77
CA VAL A 195 13.84 -15.99 2.93
C VAL A 195 15.06 -16.84 2.56
N PRO A 196 16.17 -16.75 3.32
CA PRO A 196 17.33 -17.62 3.11
C PRO A 196 17.00 -19.11 3.26
N GLU A 197 17.85 -19.97 2.72
CA GLU A 197 17.78 -21.41 2.98
C GLU A 197 17.90 -21.71 4.48
N GLY A 198 17.13 -22.71 4.94
CA GLY A 198 17.05 -23.11 6.35
C GLY A 198 15.70 -22.72 6.98
N GLU A 199 15.64 -22.77 8.31
CA GLU A 199 14.43 -22.44 9.06
C GLU A 199 14.39 -20.94 9.34
N TYR A 200 13.81 -20.21 8.39
CA TYR A 200 13.54 -18.78 8.51
C TYR A 200 12.14 -18.44 8.00
N TRP A 201 11.58 -17.37 8.52
CA TRP A 201 10.33 -16.79 8.05
C TRP A 201 10.36 -15.26 8.19
N SER A 202 9.39 -14.58 7.59
CA SER A 202 9.40 -13.11 7.58
C SER A 202 8.02 -12.49 7.73
N LEU A 203 8.03 -11.34 8.41
CA LEU A 203 6.91 -10.43 8.52
C LEU A 203 7.25 -9.13 7.80
N MET A 204 6.27 -8.57 7.09
CA MET A 204 6.36 -7.26 6.47
C MET A 204 5.20 -6.40 6.97
N GLY A 205 5.51 -5.44 7.84
CA GLY A 205 4.55 -4.47 8.37
C GLY A 205 4.55 -3.18 7.56
N GLU A 206 3.37 -2.57 7.42
CA GLU A 206 3.20 -1.30 6.72
C GLU A 206 2.61 -0.24 7.65
N VAL A 207 3.29 0.92 7.73
CA VAL A 207 2.92 2.04 8.60
C VAL A 207 2.72 3.29 7.73
N SER A 208 1.51 3.81 7.70
CA SER A 208 1.19 5.05 6.97
C SER A 208 1.74 6.28 7.71
N GLU A 209 2.04 7.32 6.96
CA GLU A 209 2.53 8.59 7.47
C GLU A 209 1.93 9.75 6.67
N SER A 210 1.62 10.83 7.37
CA SER A 210 1.20 12.10 6.75
C SER A 210 1.45 13.25 7.74
N PRO A 211 1.26 14.52 7.34
CA PRO A 211 1.25 15.64 8.28
C PRO A 211 0.25 15.48 9.45
N LYS A 212 -0.81 14.67 9.29
CA LYS A 212 -1.84 14.41 10.32
C LYS A 212 -1.59 13.14 11.13
N LYS A 213 -0.62 12.32 10.71
CA LYS A 213 -0.16 11.11 11.41
C LYS A 213 1.36 11.01 11.24
N PRO A 214 2.14 11.84 11.95
CA PRO A 214 3.59 11.79 11.88
C PRO A 214 4.10 10.45 12.42
N VAL A 215 5.25 10.01 11.92
CA VAL A 215 5.96 8.83 12.40
C VAL A 215 7.30 9.28 12.98
N ASP A 216 7.70 8.70 14.11
CA ASP A 216 9.06 8.86 14.62
C ASP A 216 9.98 7.82 13.97
N HIS A 217 10.72 8.26 12.95
CA HIS A 217 11.58 7.38 12.15
C HIS A 217 12.72 6.78 12.98
N ASN A 218 13.18 7.47 14.03
CA ASN A 218 14.27 6.99 14.88
C ASN A 218 13.87 5.75 15.70
N HIS A 219 12.58 5.65 16.06
CA HIS A 219 12.05 4.57 16.91
C HIS A 219 11.02 3.70 16.18
N LEU A 220 10.87 3.85 14.85
CA LEU A 220 9.87 3.11 14.08
C LEU A 220 10.10 1.61 14.13
N ILE A 221 11.35 1.16 13.97
CA ILE A 221 11.70 -0.27 14.01
C ILE A 221 11.38 -0.87 15.38
N GLU A 222 11.76 -0.19 16.46
CA GLU A 222 11.49 -0.65 17.83
C GLU A 222 9.98 -0.71 18.11
N SER A 223 9.24 0.29 17.64
CA SER A 223 7.79 0.36 17.78
C SER A 223 7.10 -0.75 16.99
N ALA A 224 7.59 -1.07 15.79
CA ALA A 224 7.08 -2.19 14.99
C ALA A 224 7.36 -3.53 15.66
N ILE A 225 8.57 -3.75 16.19
CA ILE A 225 8.93 -4.96 16.94
C ILE A 225 8.03 -5.14 18.17
N LYS A 226 7.80 -4.06 18.93
CA LYS A 226 6.84 -4.09 20.05
C LYS A 226 5.44 -4.47 19.57
N GLY A 227 4.96 -3.86 18.49
CA GLY A 227 3.66 -4.20 17.88
C GLY A 227 3.55 -5.66 17.46
N PHE A 228 4.60 -6.26 16.89
CA PHE A 228 4.61 -7.69 16.54
C PHE A 228 4.51 -8.60 17.77
N ASN A 229 4.99 -8.17 18.94
CA ASN A 229 4.89 -8.93 20.19
C ASN A 229 3.54 -8.74 20.90
N ASN A 230 2.89 -7.58 20.72
CA ASN A 230 1.59 -7.30 21.32
C ASN A 230 0.43 -8.06 20.65
N THR A 231 0.66 -8.57 19.44
CA THR A 231 -0.36 -9.21 18.61
C THR A 231 -0.43 -10.72 18.88
N GLU A 232 -1.32 -11.08 19.81
CA GLU A 232 -1.61 -12.47 20.21
C GLU A 232 -2.26 -13.36 19.15
#